data_AF-A0A7C1YX92-F1
#
_entry.id   AF-A0A7C1YX92-F1
#
_cell.length_a   1.000
_cell.length_b   1.000
_cell.length_c   1.000
_cell.angle_alpha   90.00
_cell.angle_beta   90.00
_cell.angle_gamma   90.00
#
_symmetry.space_group_name_H-M   'P 1'
#
loop_
_entity.id
_entity.type
_entity.pdbx_description
1 polymer ?
#
loop_
_entity_poly.entity_id
_entity_poly.type
_entity_poly.pdbx_seq_one_letter_code
_entity_poly.pdbx_strand_id
1 'polypeptide(L)' 'MSKCPYCSKDLHLDDFFETSKRETKKGKIKISWGKFKGEHKRFSPYSKMWACPSCDTILGFSEWNAGS' A
#
# COMPACT_ATOMS: atom_id res chain seq x y z
N MET A 1 6.63 -12.50 4.92
CA MET A 1 5.78 -11.52 5.61
C MET A 1 6.68 -10.41 6.07
N SER A 2 6.36 -9.17 5.72
CA SER A 2 7.14 -8.01 6.17
C SER A 2 6.58 -7.57 7.51
N LYS A 3 7.42 -7.26 8.49
CA LYS A 3 6.97 -6.73 9.78
C LYS A 3 7.34 -5.26 9.90
N CYS A 4 6.49 -4.50 10.57
CA CYS A 4 6.82 -3.13 10.95
C CYS A 4 7.98 -3.17 11.96
N PRO A 5 9.10 -2.46 11.71
CA PRO A 5 10.22 -2.43 12.66
C PRO A 5 9.90 -1.68 13.96
N TYR A 6 8.82 -0.89 13.98
CA TYR A 6 8.44 -0.06 15.14
C TYR A 6 7.41 -0.74 16.04
N CYS A 7 6.36 -1.33 15.48
CA CYS A 7 5.28 -1.96 16.25
C CYS A 7 5.27 -3.49 16.14
N SER A 8 6.24 -4.10 15.45
CA SER A 8 6.37 -5.56 15.22
C SER A 8 5.16 -6.24 14.57
N LYS A 9 4.19 -5.45 14.09
CA LYS A 9 2.97 -5.95 13.46
C LYS A 9 3.27 -6.45 12.06
N ASP A 10 2.62 -7.55 11.68
CA ASP A 10 2.67 -8.07 10.32
C ASP A 10 2.02 -7.07 9.36
N LEU A 11 2.74 -6.79 8.28
CA LEU A 11 2.35 -5.88 7.22
C LEU A 11 2.09 -6.69 5.95
N HIS A 12 0.90 -6.54 5.40
CA HIS A 12 0.56 -7.08 4.09
C HIS A 12 0.47 -5.95 3.08
N LEU A 13 0.83 -6.24 1.82
CA LEU A 13 0.71 -5.23 0.76
C LEU A 13 -0.73 -4.69 0.66
N ASP A 14 -1.72 -5.57 0.86
CA ASP A 14 -3.15 -5.23 0.84
C ASP A 14 -3.52 -4.10 1.81
N ASP A 15 -2.82 -3.98 2.95
CA ASP A 15 -3.09 -2.91 3.91
C ASP A 15 -2.78 -1.51 3.36
N PHE A 16 -1.85 -1.42 2.39
CA PHE A 16 -1.41 -0.15 1.80
C PHE A 16 -2.22 0.26 0.56
N PHE A 17 -3.11 -0.60 0.06
CA PHE A 17 -3.94 -0.31 -1.11
C PHE A 17 -5.43 -0.40 -0.76
N GLU A 18 -6.26 0.33 -1.49
CA GLU A 18 -7.70 0.08 -1.50
C GLU A 18 -7.94 -1.29 -2.12
N THR A 19 -8.62 -2.18 -1.41
CA THR A 19 -8.92 -3.51 -1.92
C THR A 19 -10.43 -3.70 -2.02
N SER A 20 -10.85 -4.09 -3.22
CA SER A 20 -12.26 -4.33 -3.53
C SER A 20 -12.43 -5.80 -3.86
N LYS A 21 -13.36 -6.46 -3.17
CA LYS A 21 -13.75 -7.84 -3.45
C LYS A 21 -15.00 -7.81 -4.31
N ARG A 22 -14.92 -8.37 -5.51
CA ARG A 22 -16.08 -8.52 -6.39
C ARG A 22 -16.33 -10.00 -6.65
N GLU A 23 -17.54 -10.44 -6.33
CA GLU A 23 -18.00 -11.75 -6.73
C GLU A 23 -18.41 -11.71 -8.20
N THR A 24 -17.86 -12.64 -8.98
CA THR A 24 -18.24 -12.81 -10.38
C THR A 24 -19.52 -13.65 -10.48
N LYS A 25 -20.25 -13.53 -11.59
CA LYS A 25 -21.46 -14.34 -11.87
C LYS A 25 -21.24 -15.87 -11.79
N LYS A 26 -19.99 -16.34 -11.75
CA LYS A 26 -19.60 -17.75 -11.60
C LYS A 26 -19.18 -18.11 -10.15
N GLY A 27 -19.46 -17.27 -9.15
CA GLY A 27 -19.12 -17.51 -7.74
C GLY A 27 -17.63 -17.38 -7.40
N LYS A 28 -16.80 -16.88 -8.31
CA LYS A 28 -15.37 -16.61 -8.02
C LYS A 28 -15.20 -15.23 -7.40
N ILE A 29 -14.51 -15.16 -6.27
CA ILE A 29 -14.10 -13.89 -5.63
C ILE A 29 -12.87 -13.36 -6.38
N LYS A 30 -13.00 -12.18 -6.98
CA LYS A 30 -11.88 -11.44 -7.56
C LYS A 30 -11.48 -10.31 -6.62
N ILE A 31 -10.23 -10.30 -6.18
CA ILE A 31 -9.64 -9.21 -5.40
C ILE A 31 -8.98 -8.26 -6.40
N SER A 32 -9.37 -7.00 -6.36
CA SER A 32 -8.75 -5.93 -7.15
C SER A 32 -8.06 -4.96 -6.21
N TRP A 33 -6.80 -4.65 -6.48
CA TRP A 33 -6.07 -3.58 -5.82
C TRP A 33 -6.31 -2.26 -6.57
N GLY A 34 -6.69 -1.24 -5.81
CA GLY A 34 -7.05 0.10 -6.25
C GLY A 34 -5.94 1.10 -5.95
N LYS A 35 -6.32 2.27 -5.43
CA LYS A 35 -5.34 3.34 -5.15
C LYS A 35 -4.50 3.02 -3.92
N PHE A 36 -3.31 3.59 -3.88
CA PHE A 36 -2.44 3.56 -2.72
C PHE A 36 -3.04 4.45 -1.61
N LYS A 37 -3.12 3.94 -0.39
CA LYS A 37 -3.70 4.64 0.77
C LYS A 37 -2.73 5.61 1.46
N GLY A 38 -1.43 5.49 1.21
CA GLY A 38 -0.43 6.35 1.82
C GLY A 38 -0.38 7.76 1.21
N GLU A 39 0.42 8.63 1.82
CA GLU A 39 0.49 10.03 1.42
C GLU A 39 1.39 10.23 0.18
N HIS A 40 0.95 11.08 -0.74
CA HIS A 40 1.79 11.59 -1.80
C HIS A 40 2.52 12.81 -1.27
N LYS A 41 3.87 12.85 -1.36
CA LYS A 41 4.60 14.07 -1.01
C LYS A 41 4.12 15.21 -1.93
N ARG A 42 3.76 16.35 -1.34
CA ARG A 42 3.40 17.58 -2.08
C ARG A 42 4.47 18.02 -3.11
N PHE A 43 5.70 17.55 -2.97
CA PHE A 43 6.84 17.93 -3.79
C PHE A 43 7.04 17.07 -5.05
N SER A 44 6.46 15.86 -5.12
CA SER A 44 6.58 15.01 -6.32
C SER A 44 5.42 14.01 -6.40
N PRO A 45 4.59 14.06 -7.47
CA PRO A 45 3.46 13.14 -7.62
C PRO A 45 3.89 11.67 -7.79
N TYR A 46 5.19 11.43 -8.05
CA TYR A 46 5.79 10.12 -8.29
C TYR A 46 6.44 9.50 -7.04
N SER A 47 6.46 10.22 -5.92
CA SER A 47 7.03 9.73 -4.65
C SER A 47 5.90 9.33 -3.71
N LYS A 48 5.76 8.02 -3.45
CA LYS A 48 4.79 7.47 -2.50
C LYS A 48 5.44 7.33 -1.13
N MET A 49 4.84 7.92 -0.11
CA MET A 49 5.26 7.73 1.28
C MET A 49 4.51 6.53 1.87
N TRP A 50 5.28 5.54 2.32
CA TRP A 50 4.76 4.36 3.00
C TRP A 50 4.75 4.62 4.49
N ALA A 51 3.57 4.59 5.09
CA ALA A 51 3.39 4.67 6.53
C ALA A 51 2.75 3.38 7.04
N CYS A 52 3.13 2.95 8.22
CA CYS A 52 2.55 1.76 8.83
C CYS A 52 1.06 2.02 9.13
N PRO A 53 0.13 1.18 8.65
CA PRO A 53 -1.31 1.36 8.88
C PRO A 53 -1.74 1.15 10.35
N SER A 54 -0.82 0.70 11.22
CA SER A 54 -1.12 0.43 12.63
C SER A 54 -0.52 1.41 13.62
N CYS A 55 0.58 2.08 13.27
CA CYS A 55 1.26 3.02 14.17
C CYS A 55 1.65 4.32 13.48
N ASP A 56 1.17 4.53 12.25
CA ASP A 56 1.39 5.71 11.40
C ASP A 56 2.86 6.10 11.17
N THR A 57 3.80 5.25 11.59
CA THR A 57 5.23 5.52 11.44
C THR A 57 5.65 5.34 10.00
N ILE A 58 6.41 6.31 9.48
CA ILE A 58 6.95 6.29 8.13
C ILE A 58 7.93 5.11 7.99
N LEU A 59 7.59 4.19 7.09
CA LEU A 59 8.39 3.01 6.75
C LEU A 59 9.39 3.30 5.64
N GLY A 60 9.11 4.28 4.79
CA GLY A 60 10.00 4.69 3.71
C GLY A 60 9.29 5.43 2.59
N PHE A 61 10.05 5.72 1.55
CA PHE A 61 9.57 6.41 0.35
C PHE A 61 9.89 5.53 -0.86
N SER A 62 8.93 5.34 -1.76
CA SER A 62 9.21 4.76 -3.07
C SER A 62 9.09 5.84 -4.13
N GLU A 63 10.19 6.12 -4.81
CA GLU A 63 10.20 7.04 -5.95
C GLU A 63 10.12 6.21 -7.23
N TRP A 64 9.17 6.56 -8.10
CA TRP A 64 9.16 6.00 -9.45
C TRP A 64 10.22 6.72 -10.29
N ASN A 65 11.40 6.12 -10.42
CA ASN A 65 12.38 6.56 -11.40
C ASN A 65 11.96 6.03 -12.78
N ALA A 66 11.40 6.90 -13.62
CA ALA A 66 11.26 6.64 -15.04
C ALA A 66 12.64 6.76 -15.70
N GLY A 67 13.52 5.78 -15.50
CA GLY A 67 14.85 5.79 -16.08
C GLY A 67 15.78 4.75 -15.50
N SER A 68 15.87 3.60 -16.18
CA SER A 68 17.08 2.77 -16.31
C SER A 68 16.99 2.06 -17.65
#